data_AF-A0A955H6U2-F1
#
_entry.id   AF-A0A955H6U2-F1
#
_cell.length_a   1.000
_cell.length_b   1.000
_cell.length_c   1.000
_cell.angle_alpha   90.00
_cell.angle_beta   90.00
_cell.angle_gamma   90.00
#
_symmetry.space_group_name_H-M   'P 1'
#
loop_
_entity.id
_entity.type
_entity.pdbx_description
1 polymer ?
#
loop_
_entity_poly.entity_id
_entity_poly.type
_entity_poly.pdbx_seq_one_letter_code
_entity_poly.pdbx_strand_id
1 'polypeptide(L)'
;AGLKDTLKFAADMGLTTLNEPDRYGLTLVLDGGEVRLLDMTYAYGVFANGGVRAQPRTILRIEDSRGNIIEESSIETNRVLEDNVAYMISDVLSDNVARTPLWGSNSLINFPNRDVAAKSGSTNNLRDAWIMGYAPNIAVGAWCGNNDNDAMGGGLSGLITTPMWREFMDVALEKLPEESFQQPQINTSGVKPIIRGEYIDTALLLEAMKSQTNTDDVSDEDTENSPTIDIATIYNNIHSILHYVDRNDPLGGYPANPANDPQYENWEYGVQKWNEETFGLLLQADTTDTTESDTAEEEDRSSRRSRN
;
A
#
# COMPACT_ATOMS: atom_id res chain seq x y z
N ALA A 1 1.87 -9.25 -10.20
CA ALA A 1 1.88 -10.73 -10.34
C ALA A 1 0.51 -11.19 -10.84
N GLY A 2 0.45 -12.22 -11.70
CA GLY A 2 -0.81 -12.85 -12.09
C GLY A 2 -1.24 -13.93 -11.10
N LEU A 3 -2.47 -14.45 -11.23
CA LEU A 3 -3.04 -15.46 -10.32
C LEU A 3 -2.12 -16.67 -10.09
N LYS A 4 -1.53 -17.22 -11.15
CA LYS A 4 -0.63 -18.39 -11.05
C LYS A 4 0.62 -18.09 -10.22
N ASP A 5 1.22 -16.92 -10.42
CA ASP A 5 2.40 -16.49 -9.67
C ASP A 5 2.04 -16.24 -8.22
N THR A 6 0.87 -15.64 -7.94
CA THR A 6 0.36 -15.45 -6.59
C THR A 6 0.15 -16.77 -5.86
N LEU A 7 -0.48 -17.77 -6.50
CA LEU A 7 -0.69 -19.09 -5.90
C LEU A 7 0.63 -19.82 -5.67
N LYS A 8 1.58 -19.74 -6.61
CA LYS A 8 2.91 -20.29 -6.43
C LYS A 8 3.62 -19.63 -5.25
N PHE A 9 3.58 -18.30 -5.17
CA PHE A 9 4.18 -17.54 -4.08
C PHE A 9 3.54 -17.87 -2.73
N ALA A 10 2.22 -18.01 -2.67
CA ALA A 10 1.50 -18.49 -1.48
C ALA A 10 1.98 -19.88 -1.03
N ALA A 11 2.19 -20.81 -1.96
CA ALA A 11 2.76 -22.13 -1.67
C ALA A 11 4.22 -22.04 -1.19
N ASP A 12 5.03 -21.18 -1.80
CA ASP A 12 6.40 -20.91 -1.37
C ASP A 12 6.41 -20.36 0.07
N MET A 13 5.46 -19.49 0.45
CA MET A 13 5.26 -18.99 1.81
C MET A 13 4.78 -20.06 2.81
N GLY A 14 4.31 -21.21 2.33
CA GLY A 14 3.92 -22.36 3.15
C GLY A 14 2.42 -22.67 3.20
N LEU A 15 1.59 -22.01 2.38
CA LEU A 15 0.17 -22.34 2.28
C LEU A 15 -0.02 -23.65 1.48
N THR A 16 -0.62 -24.66 2.12
CA THR A 16 -0.73 -26.01 1.51
C THR A 16 -2.08 -26.29 0.84
N THR A 17 -3.05 -25.41 1.06
CA THR A 17 -4.47 -25.59 0.71
C THR A 17 -4.88 -24.90 -0.59
N LEU A 18 -4.09 -23.94 -1.08
CA LEU A 18 -4.35 -23.20 -2.31
C LEU A 18 -3.74 -23.88 -3.55
N ASN A 19 -3.90 -25.20 -3.66
CA ASN A 19 -3.17 -26.05 -4.62
C ASN A 19 -3.98 -26.44 -5.87
N GLU A 20 -5.19 -25.90 -6.04
CA GLU A 20 -6.07 -26.13 -7.19
C GLU A 20 -6.29 -24.81 -7.97
N PRO A 21 -5.35 -24.38 -8.84
CA PRO A 21 -5.39 -23.05 -9.46
C PRO A 21 -6.68 -22.71 -10.20
N ASP A 22 -7.29 -23.71 -10.85
CA ASP A 22 -8.52 -23.55 -11.63
C ASP A 22 -9.76 -23.25 -10.77
N ARG A 23 -9.68 -23.46 -9.44
CA ARG A 23 -10.76 -23.09 -8.50
C ARG A 23 -10.73 -21.62 -8.10
N TYR A 24 -9.62 -20.92 -8.37
CA TYR A 24 -9.43 -19.55 -7.92
C TYR A 24 -9.56 -18.56 -9.08
N GLY A 25 -10.02 -17.36 -8.75
CA GLY A 25 -10.18 -16.26 -9.70
C GLY A 25 -9.75 -14.95 -9.07
N LEU A 26 -10.22 -13.83 -9.63
CA LEU A 26 -9.86 -12.48 -9.17
C LEU A 26 -10.23 -12.23 -7.70
N THR A 27 -11.22 -12.95 -7.16
CA THR A 27 -11.66 -12.85 -5.76
C THR A 27 -10.62 -13.34 -4.76
N LEU A 28 -9.56 -14.02 -5.18
CA LEU A 28 -8.49 -14.44 -4.28
C LEU A 28 -7.82 -13.26 -3.56
N VAL A 29 -7.78 -12.07 -4.19
CA VAL A 29 -7.24 -10.84 -3.57
C VAL A 29 -8.11 -10.31 -2.42
N LEU A 30 -9.34 -10.82 -2.29
CA LEU A 30 -10.28 -10.54 -1.22
C LEU A 30 -10.50 -11.78 -0.35
N ASP A 31 -9.46 -12.61 -0.18
CA ASP A 31 -9.46 -13.79 0.68
C ASP A 31 -10.45 -14.89 0.26
N GLY A 32 -10.75 -15.01 -1.04
CA GLY A 32 -11.65 -16.05 -1.60
C GLY A 32 -11.09 -17.48 -1.57
N GLY A 33 -10.00 -17.74 -0.84
CA GLY A 33 -9.35 -19.04 -0.74
C GLY A 33 -9.28 -19.54 0.71
N GLU A 34 -9.66 -20.81 0.91
CA GLU A 34 -9.67 -21.44 2.22
C GLU A 34 -8.25 -21.87 2.63
N VAL A 35 -7.85 -21.55 3.86
CA VAL A 35 -6.53 -21.86 4.42
C VAL A 35 -6.62 -22.43 5.83
N ARG A 36 -5.56 -23.14 6.24
CA ARG A 36 -5.40 -23.57 7.64
C ARG A 36 -4.81 -22.43 8.46
N LEU A 37 -5.30 -22.24 9.69
CA LEU A 37 -4.73 -21.26 10.63
C LEU A 37 -3.23 -21.46 10.86
N LEU A 38 -2.80 -22.72 10.97
CA LEU A 38 -1.38 -23.04 11.17
C LEU A 38 -0.53 -22.59 9.97
N ASP A 39 -0.97 -22.90 8.74
CA ASP A 39 -0.27 -22.49 7.51
C ASP A 39 -0.18 -20.96 7.40
N MET A 40 -1.26 -20.26 7.74
CA MET A 40 -1.28 -18.79 7.71
C MET A 40 -0.38 -18.19 8.80
N THR A 41 -0.40 -18.73 10.02
CA THR A 41 0.51 -18.33 11.11
C THR A 41 1.95 -18.51 10.70
N TYR A 42 2.23 -19.63 10.04
CA TYR A 42 3.54 -19.94 9.55
C TYR A 42 4.01 -18.99 8.45
N ALA A 43 3.14 -18.65 7.49
CA ALA A 43 3.43 -17.66 6.46
C ALA A 43 3.77 -16.28 7.06
N TYR A 44 3.08 -15.86 8.13
CA TYR A 44 3.42 -14.61 8.84
C TYR A 44 4.77 -14.69 9.57
N GLY A 45 5.18 -15.88 10.03
CA GLY A 45 6.51 -16.13 10.58
C GLY A 45 7.64 -15.88 9.57
N VAL A 46 7.38 -15.97 8.27
CA VAL A 46 8.35 -15.59 7.23
C VAL A 46 8.67 -14.10 7.28
N PHE A 47 7.67 -13.24 7.48
CA PHE A 47 7.89 -11.80 7.61
C PHE A 47 8.68 -11.47 8.88
N ALA A 48 8.30 -12.09 10.02
CA ALA A 48 9.03 -11.98 11.27
C ALA A 48 10.52 -12.35 11.12
N ASN A 49 10.79 -13.40 10.35
CA ASN A 49 12.12 -13.95 10.13
C ASN A 49 12.81 -13.40 8.86
N GLY A 50 12.55 -12.14 8.49
CA GLY A 50 13.28 -11.45 7.41
C GLY A 50 13.22 -12.12 6.04
N GLY A 51 12.09 -12.76 5.72
CA GLY A 51 11.86 -13.43 4.44
C GLY A 51 12.33 -14.88 4.38
N VAL A 52 12.78 -15.44 5.51
CA VAL A 52 13.25 -16.83 5.60
C VAL A 52 12.16 -17.72 6.20
N ARG A 53 11.73 -18.71 5.43
CA ARG A 53 10.78 -19.74 5.84
C ARG A 53 11.52 -20.91 6.50
N ALA A 54 11.20 -21.26 7.74
CA ALA A 54 11.83 -22.35 8.49
C ALA A 54 10.84 -23.50 8.76
N GLN A 55 11.05 -24.72 8.26
CA GLN A 55 10.02 -25.78 8.28
C GLN A 55 9.46 -26.02 9.71
N PRO A 56 8.13 -26.12 9.90
CA PRO A 56 7.55 -26.37 11.22
C PRO A 56 7.97 -27.73 11.77
N ARG A 57 8.34 -27.78 13.06
CA ARG A 57 8.75 -29.01 13.75
C ARG A 57 7.90 -29.19 15.00
N THR A 58 7.28 -30.36 15.14
CA THR A 58 6.48 -30.73 16.32
C THR A 58 7.23 -31.65 17.27
N ILE A 59 8.15 -32.46 16.75
CA ILE A 59 9.04 -33.34 17.53
C ILE A 59 10.46 -32.87 17.31
N LEU A 60 11.10 -32.37 18.37
CA LEU A 60 12.48 -31.86 18.28
C LEU A 60 13.52 -32.98 18.43
N ARG A 61 13.24 -33.93 19.33
CA ARG A 61 14.17 -35.01 19.69
C ARG A 61 13.43 -36.21 20.27
N ILE A 62 13.87 -37.41 19.95
CA ILE A 62 13.40 -38.69 20.50
C ILE A 62 14.57 -39.36 21.21
N GLU A 63 14.38 -39.76 22.46
CA GLU A 63 15.40 -40.41 23.29
C GLU A 63 14.93 -41.76 23.84
N ASP A 64 15.86 -42.69 24.07
CA ASP A 64 15.60 -43.91 24.82
C ASP A 64 15.56 -43.65 26.34
N SER A 65 15.17 -44.65 27.13
CA SER A 65 15.08 -44.55 28.60
C SER A 65 16.41 -44.32 29.31
N ARG A 66 17.54 -44.42 28.59
CA ARG A 66 18.89 -44.18 29.08
C ARG A 66 19.43 -42.82 28.64
N GLY A 67 18.64 -42.03 27.90
CA GLY A 67 19.03 -40.72 27.38
C GLY A 67 19.84 -40.77 26.08
N ASN A 68 19.85 -41.90 25.37
CA ASN A 68 20.48 -41.95 24.05
C ASN A 68 19.54 -41.34 23.01
N ILE A 69 20.06 -40.41 22.19
CA ILE A 69 19.31 -39.79 21.10
C ILE A 69 19.09 -40.83 20.00
N ILE A 70 17.81 -41.12 19.70
CA ILE A 70 17.38 -41.97 18.59
C ILE A 70 17.22 -41.13 17.33
N GLU A 71 16.61 -39.96 17.48
CA GLU A 71 16.33 -39.03 16.39
C GLU A 71 16.38 -37.59 16.91
N GLU A 72 16.91 -36.69 16.10
CA GLU A 72 16.91 -35.25 16.35
C GLU A 72 16.54 -34.54 15.06
N SER A 73 15.54 -33.67 15.11
CA SER A 73 15.03 -32.98 13.93
C SER A 73 15.96 -31.84 13.54
N SER A 74 16.44 -31.82 12.30
CA SER A 74 17.25 -30.72 11.77
C SER A 74 16.41 -29.48 11.48
N ILE A 75 17.02 -28.30 11.59
CA ILE A 75 16.40 -27.05 11.15
C ILE A 75 16.55 -26.95 9.63
N GLU A 76 15.44 -26.88 8.91
CA GLU A 76 15.43 -26.65 7.47
C GLU A 76 14.88 -25.27 7.16
N THR A 77 15.64 -24.46 6.42
CA THR A 77 15.22 -23.10 6.04
C THR A 77 15.32 -22.89 4.53
N ASN A 78 14.48 -22.01 4.02
CA ASN A 78 14.53 -21.53 2.66
C ASN A 78 14.19 -20.03 2.61
N ARG A 79 14.96 -19.24 1.86
CA ARG A 79 14.61 -17.84 1.62
C ARG A 79 13.52 -17.78 0.56
N VAL A 80 12.40 -17.15 0.89
CA VAL A 80 11.23 -17.01 0.00
C VAL A 80 10.94 -15.55 -0.34
N LEU A 81 11.46 -14.63 0.46
CA LEU A 81 11.44 -13.18 0.21
C LEU A 81 12.83 -12.60 0.40
N GLU A 82 13.13 -11.57 -0.38
CA GLU A 82 14.22 -10.66 -0.05
C GLU A 82 13.94 -10.03 1.32
N ASP A 83 15.00 -9.84 2.10
CA ASP A 83 14.92 -9.32 3.45
C ASP A 83 14.27 -7.92 3.49
N ASN A 84 14.67 -7.04 2.58
CA ASN A 84 14.13 -5.70 2.48
C ASN A 84 12.61 -5.69 2.20
N VAL A 85 12.09 -6.69 1.47
CA VAL A 85 10.65 -6.85 1.24
C VAL A 85 9.94 -7.24 2.53
N ALA A 86 10.50 -8.18 3.30
CA ALA A 86 9.94 -8.55 4.60
C ALA A 86 9.98 -7.38 5.62
N TYR A 87 11.04 -6.56 5.57
CA TYR A 87 11.16 -5.36 6.38
C TYR A 87 10.11 -4.31 6.02
N MET A 88 9.88 -4.05 4.72
CA MET A 88 8.81 -3.15 4.28
C MET A 88 7.42 -3.63 4.73
N ILE A 89 7.14 -4.93 4.64
CA ILE A 89 5.86 -5.47 5.15
C ILE A 89 5.74 -5.26 6.66
N SER A 90 6.82 -5.47 7.40
CA SER A 90 6.82 -5.31 8.86
C SER A 90 6.69 -3.84 9.28
N ASP A 91 7.23 -2.91 8.50
CA ASP A 91 7.09 -1.46 8.66
C ASP A 91 5.68 -0.94 8.37
N VAL A 92 4.98 -1.52 7.38
CA VAL A 92 3.58 -1.18 7.01
C VAL A 92 2.56 -1.79 7.98
N LEU A 93 2.73 -3.07 8.31
CA LEU A 93 2.20 -3.61 9.56
C LEU A 93 3.00 -2.90 10.69
N SER A 94 2.92 -3.13 11.98
CA SER A 94 3.59 -2.28 13.03
C SER A 94 3.29 -0.76 13.09
N ASP A 95 3.20 0.03 12.00
CA ASP A 95 2.98 1.49 12.03
C ASP A 95 1.67 1.87 12.71
N ASN A 96 1.80 2.41 13.93
CA ASN A 96 0.66 2.82 14.75
C ASN A 96 -0.02 4.10 14.24
N VAL A 97 0.72 5.01 13.60
CA VAL A 97 0.15 6.23 13.01
C VAL A 97 -0.80 5.84 11.89
N ALA A 98 -0.36 4.98 10.97
CA ALA A 98 -1.18 4.48 9.86
C ALA A 98 -2.43 3.72 10.35
N ARG A 99 -2.36 3.02 11.48
CA ARG A 99 -3.46 2.23 12.05
C ARG A 99 -4.44 3.06 12.90
N THR A 100 -4.02 4.21 13.41
CA THR A 100 -4.78 5.04 14.35
C THR A 100 -6.18 5.42 13.84
N PRO A 101 -6.41 5.79 12.57
CA PRO A 101 -7.76 6.14 12.09
C PRO A 101 -8.80 5.04 12.28
N LEU A 102 -8.39 3.77 12.22
CA LEU A 102 -9.27 2.62 12.39
C LEU A 102 -9.32 2.14 13.84
N TRP A 103 -8.18 2.10 14.53
CA TRP A 103 -8.03 1.42 15.81
C TRP A 103 -7.93 2.34 17.02
N GLY A 104 -7.60 3.62 16.81
CA GLY A 104 -7.12 4.52 17.85
C GLY A 104 -5.64 4.30 18.20
N SER A 105 -5.00 5.33 18.74
CA SER A 105 -3.56 5.33 19.02
C SER A 105 -3.15 4.40 20.18
N ASN A 106 -4.09 4.08 21.08
CA ASN A 106 -3.89 3.20 22.24
C ASN A 106 -4.64 1.87 22.08
N SER A 107 -4.74 1.39 20.85
CA SER A 107 -5.46 0.16 20.54
C SER A 107 -4.77 -1.10 21.11
N LEU A 108 -5.50 -2.20 21.16
CA LEU A 108 -4.99 -3.49 21.64
C LEU A 108 -3.87 -4.08 20.76
N ILE A 109 -3.72 -3.61 19.52
CA ILE A 109 -2.63 -4.00 18.62
C ILE A 109 -1.40 -3.08 18.74
N ASN A 110 -1.45 -2.06 19.59
CA ASN A 110 -0.31 -1.20 19.89
C ASN A 110 0.45 -1.71 21.13
N PHE A 111 1.76 -1.88 20.98
CA PHE A 111 2.69 -2.33 22.02
C PHE A 111 3.77 -1.26 22.19
N PRO A 112 3.67 -0.37 23.20
CA PRO A 112 4.56 0.79 23.32
C PRO A 112 6.06 0.45 23.45
N ASN A 113 6.38 -0.75 23.95
CA ASN A 113 7.75 -1.17 24.27
C ASN A 113 8.21 -2.39 23.46
N ARG A 114 7.45 -2.80 22.43
CA ARG A 114 7.77 -3.97 21.61
C ARG A 114 7.31 -3.74 20.19
N ASP A 115 8.16 -4.07 19.23
CA ASP A 115 7.77 -4.05 17.84
C ASP A 115 6.83 -5.21 17.54
N VAL A 116 5.60 -4.88 17.16
CA VAL A 116 4.56 -5.87 16.87
C VAL A 116 3.81 -5.50 15.59
N ALA A 117 3.97 -6.35 14.58
CA ALA A 117 3.21 -6.32 13.35
C ALA A 117 1.93 -7.15 13.49
N ALA A 118 0.87 -6.72 12.81
CA ALA A 118 -0.45 -7.32 12.95
C ALA A 118 -1.36 -6.98 11.76
N LYS A 119 -2.22 -7.93 11.41
CA LYS A 119 -3.29 -7.77 10.43
C LYS A 119 -4.54 -8.49 10.92
N SER A 120 -5.66 -7.77 10.99
CA SER A 120 -6.97 -8.37 11.19
C SER A 120 -7.53 -8.94 9.87
N GLY A 121 -8.34 -9.98 9.95
CA GLY A 121 -9.02 -10.60 8.80
C GLY A 121 -10.47 -10.91 9.13
N SER A 122 -11.35 -10.88 8.13
CA SER A 122 -12.80 -11.04 8.33
C SER A 122 -13.46 -11.53 7.05
N THR A 123 -14.33 -12.52 7.17
CA THR A 123 -15.10 -13.02 6.02
C THR A 123 -16.48 -12.36 5.95
N ASN A 124 -17.11 -12.46 4.78
CA ASN A 124 -18.45 -11.95 4.56
C ASN A 124 -19.43 -12.48 5.61
N ASN A 125 -20.34 -11.62 6.07
CA ASN A 125 -21.32 -11.91 7.12
C ASN A 125 -20.69 -12.29 8.48
N LEU A 126 -19.41 -11.99 8.71
CA LEU A 126 -18.71 -12.25 9.98
C LEU A 126 -18.79 -13.72 10.40
N ARG A 127 -18.59 -14.63 9.44
CA ARG A 127 -18.49 -16.08 9.72
C ARG A 127 -17.17 -16.41 10.39
N ASP A 128 -16.11 -15.72 9.97
CA ASP A 128 -14.77 -15.86 10.52
C ASP A 128 -14.19 -14.50 10.91
N ALA A 129 -13.54 -14.47 12.06
CA ALA A 129 -12.67 -13.38 12.47
C ALA A 129 -11.26 -13.93 12.70
N TRP A 130 -10.27 -13.21 12.17
CA TRP A 130 -8.86 -13.58 12.24
C TRP A 130 -8.04 -12.42 12.77
N ILE A 131 -6.96 -12.73 13.47
CA ILE A 131 -5.82 -11.83 13.62
C ILE A 131 -4.54 -12.63 13.45
N MET A 132 -3.67 -12.11 12.59
CA MET A 132 -2.31 -12.59 12.42
C MET A 132 -1.38 -11.52 12.92
N GLY A 133 -0.51 -11.84 13.86
CA GLY A 133 0.49 -10.88 14.30
C GLY A 133 1.78 -11.54 14.75
N TYR A 134 2.84 -10.76 14.79
CA TYR A 134 4.18 -11.24 15.04
C TYR A 134 5.09 -10.15 15.59
N ALA A 135 6.10 -10.58 16.32
CA ALA A 135 7.32 -9.85 16.65
C ALA A 135 8.51 -10.59 15.99
N PRO A 136 9.74 -10.05 15.97
CA PRO A 136 10.87 -10.67 15.26
C PRO A 136 11.10 -12.17 15.58
N ASN A 137 10.79 -12.59 16.81
CA ASN A 137 11.05 -13.94 17.29
C ASN A 137 9.79 -14.79 17.59
N ILE A 138 8.59 -14.32 17.23
CA ILE A 138 7.35 -15.10 17.38
C ILE A 138 6.27 -14.66 16.40
N ALA A 139 5.53 -15.61 15.82
CA ALA A 139 4.29 -15.36 15.08
C ALA A 139 3.12 -16.09 15.75
N VAL A 140 1.99 -15.40 15.88
CA VAL A 140 0.78 -15.88 16.55
C VAL A 140 -0.44 -15.52 15.70
N GLY A 141 -1.18 -16.55 15.29
CA GLY A 141 -2.48 -16.41 14.67
C GLY A 141 -3.60 -16.80 15.64
N ALA A 142 -4.71 -16.07 15.61
CA ALA A 142 -5.93 -16.43 16.31
C ALA A 142 -7.14 -16.35 15.37
N TRP A 143 -8.07 -17.29 15.53
CA TRP A 143 -9.30 -17.39 14.75
C TRP A 143 -10.50 -17.59 15.70
N CYS A 144 -11.64 -17.02 15.32
CA CYS A 144 -12.94 -17.27 15.94
C CYS A 144 -13.99 -17.44 14.84
N GLY A 145 -14.87 -18.42 15.01
CA GLY A 145 -15.95 -18.76 14.08
C GLY A 145 -16.82 -19.87 14.65
N ASN A 146 -18.00 -20.08 14.04
CA ASN A 146 -18.87 -21.20 14.41
C ASN A 146 -18.50 -22.45 13.59
N ASN A 147 -18.48 -23.62 14.23
CA ASN A 147 -18.12 -24.88 13.59
C ASN A 147 -19.11 -25.35 12.51
N ASP A 148 -20.34 -24.83 12.53
CA ASP A 148 -21.38 -25.07 11.52
C ASP A 148 -21.37 -24.00 10.41
N ASN A 149 -20.34 -23.15 10.39
CA ASN A 149 -20.15 -22.01 9.49
C ASN A 149 -21.19 -20.90 9.66
N ASP A 150 -22.11 -20.94 10.62
CA ASP A 150 -23.09 -19.86 10.79
C ASP A 150 -22.43 -18.53 11.17
N ALA A 151 -23.08 -17.42 10.78
CA ALA A 151 -22.60 -16.09 11.15
C ALA A 151 -22.50 -15.97 12.68
N MET A 152 -21.37 -15.47 13.19
CA MET A 152 -21.22 -15.26 14.64
C MET A 152 -22.18 -14.18 15.18
N GLY A 153 -22.61 -13.27 14.29
CA GLY A 153 -23.40 -12.09 14.65
C GLY A 153 -22.58 -11.01 15.38
N GLY A 154 -23.05 -9.76 15.35
CA GLY A 154 -22.50 -8.65 16.12
C GLY A 154 -21.17 -8.05 15.63
N GLY A 155 -20.90 -6.80 16.07
CA GLY A 155 -19.58 -6.18 16.20
C GLY A 155 -18.71 -5.92 14.96
N LEU A 156 -17.59 -5.22 15.18
CA LEU A 156 -16.47 -5.13 14.24
C LEU A 156 -15.58 -6.37 14.44
N SER A 157 -15.38 -7.15 13.38
CA SER A 157 -14.58 -8.39 13.38
C SER A 157 -13.22 -8.30 14.08
N GLY A 158 -12.50 -7.20 13.86
CA GLY A 158 -11.18 -6.97 14.43
C GLY A 158 -11.21 -6.95 15.97
N LEU A 159 -12.36 -6.67 16.59
CA LEU A 159 -12.50 -6.66 18.05
C LEU A 159 -12.85 -8.03 18.63
N ILE A 160 -13.14 -9.03 17.79
CA ILE A 160 -13.51 -10.38 18.24
C ILE A 160 -12.26 -11.16 18.70
N THR A 161 -11.23 -11.23 17.84
CA THR A 161 -10.02 -12.02 18.12
C THR A 161 -8.93 -11.24 18.85
N THR A 162 -8.86 -9.93 18.64
CA THR A 162 -7.75 -9.09 19.16
C THR A 162 -7.58 -9.16 20.68
N PRO A 163 -8.64 -9.11 21.53
CA PRO A 163 -8.44 -9.16 22.98
C PRO A 163 -7.72 -10.44 23.44
N MET A 164 -8.17 -11.61 22.99
CA MET A 164 -7.53 -12.88 23.35
C MET A 164 -6.11 -12.98 22.79
N TRP A 165 -5.90 -12.53 21.57
CA TRP A 165 -4.57 -12.50 20.95
C TRP A 165 -3.60 -11.57 21.72
N ARG A 166 -4.09 -10.40 22.15
CA ARG A 166 -3.32 -9.43 22.94
C ARG A 166 -2.89 -10.01 24.29
N GLU A 167 -3.81 -10.59 25.04
CA GLU A 167 -3.50 -11.22 26.33
C GLU A 167 -2.43 -12.31 26.20
N PHE A 168 -2.48 -13.11 25.13
CA PHE A 168 -1.44 -14.09 24.84
C PHE A 168 -0.09 -13.42 24.55
N MET A 169 -0.08 -12.39 23.70
CA MET A 169 1.14 -11.68 23.32
C MET A 169 1.81 -10.97 24.51
N ASP A 170 1.04 -10.36 25.41
CA ASP A 170 1.58 -9.72 26.62
C ASP A 170 2.38 -10.75 27.45
N VAL A 171 1.83 -11.94 27.67
CA VAL A 171 2.52 -13.01 28.42
C VAL A 171 3.70 -13.60 27.65
N ALA A 172 3.57 -13.77 26.33
CA ALA A 172 4.59 -14.38 25.50
C ALA A 172 5.82 -13.48 25.36
N LEU A 173 5.62 -12.19 25.10
CA LEU A 173 6.70 -11.23 24.86
C LEU A 173 7.55 -10.97 26.11
N GLU A 174 6.98 -11.08 27.32
CA GLU A 174 7.75 -11.03 28.57
C GLU A 174 8.77 -12.18 28.70
N LYS A 175 8.55 -13.31 28.02
CA LYS A 175 9.40 -14.51 28.09
C LYS A 175 10.42 -14.59 26.96
N LEU A 176 10.26 -13.75 25.93
CA LEU A 176 11.11 -13.75 24.74
C LEU A 176 12.07 -12.57 24.78
N PRO A 177 13.28 -12.72 24.19
CA PRO A 177 14.21 -11.61 24.01
C PRO A 177 13.51 -10.39 23.39
N GLU A 178 13.92 -9.20 23.84
CA GLU A 178 13.49 -7.94 23.24
C GLU A 178 14.27 -7.73 21.94
N GLU A 179 13.54 -7.65 20.84
CA GLU A 179 14.08 -7.49 19.48
C GLU A 179 13.19 -6.48 18.74
N SER A 180 13.80 -5.78 17.79
CA SER A 180 13.14 -4.79 16.93
C SER A 180 13.15 -5.25 15.48
N PHE A 181 12.16 -4.80 14.70
CA PHE A 181 12.19 -5.01 13.27
C PHE A 181 13.36 -4.24 12.65
N GLN A 182 14.03 -4.88 11.70
CA GLN A 182 14.99 -4.17 10.85
C GLN A 182 14.23 -3.19 9.97
N GLN A 183 14.75 -1.97 9.88
CA GLN A 183 14.13 -0.91 9.08
C GLN A 183 14.44 -1.13 7.59
N PRO A 184 13.44 -1.00 6.70
CA PRO A 184 13.67 -1.18 5.27
C PRO A 184 14.54 -0.07 4.69
N GLN A 185 15.33 -0.41 3.69
CA GLN A 185 16.02 0.53 2.82
C GLN A 185 15.09 0.93 1.67
N ILE A 186 14.63 2.18 1.67
CA ILE A 186 13.75 2.72 0.63
C ILE A 186 14.56 3.57 -0.34
N ASN A 187 14.68 3.13 -1.59
CA ASN A 187 15.26 3.92 -2.66
C ASN A 187 14.16 4.55 -3.51
N THR A 188 14.01 5.86 -3.42
CA THR A 188 13.03 6.62 -4.22
C THR A 188 13.64 7.26 -5.47
N SER A 189 14.93 7.07 -5.72
CA SER A 189 15.61 7.62 -6.89
C SER A 189 15.03 7.03 -8.17
N GLY A 190 14.57 7.89 -9.08
CA GLY A 190 13.91 7.48 -10.32
C GLY A 190 12.52 6.87 -10.14
N VAL A 191 12.00 6.80 -8.91
CA VAL A 191 10.64 6.32 -8.65
C VAL A 191 9.67 7.48 -8.89
N LYS A 192 8.68 7.25 -9.76
CA LYS A 192 7.66 8.22 -10.11
C LYS A 192 6.88 8.70 -8.86
N PRO A 193 6.57 10.00 -8.73
CA PRO A 193 5.82 10.56 -7.60
C PRO A 193 4.58 9.77 -7.21
N ILE A 194 3.77 9.36 -8.19
CA ILE A 194 2.52 8.63 -7.94
C ILE A 194 2.70 7.31 -7.19
N ILE A 195 3.83 6.62 -7.40
CA ILE A 195 4.14 5.35 -6.72
C ILE A 195 4.48 5.59 -5.24
N ARG A 196 4.92 6.81 -4.92
CA ARG A 196 5.25 7.25 -3.55
C ARG A 196 4.04 7.87 -2.83
N GLY A 197 2.86 7.85 -3.45
CA GLY A 197 1.64 8.46 -2.90
C GLY A 197 1.51 9.96 -3.18
N GLU A 198 2.33 10.52 -4.06
CA GLU A 198 2.23 11.92 -4.48
C GLU A 198 1.40 12.01 -5.76
N TYR A 199 0.21 12.60 -5.67
CA TYR A 199 -0.71 12.73 -6.82
C TYR A 199 -0.42 13.92 -7.74
N ILE A 200 0.54 14.77 -7.37
CA ILE A 200 1.08 15.82 -8.23
C ILE A 200 2.43 15.33 -8.75
N ASP A 201 2.51 15.07 -10.05
CA ASP A 201 3.76 14.68 -10.68
C ASP A 201 4.66 15.91 -10.88
N THR A 202 5.64 16.05 -9.98
CA THR A 202 6.57 17.19 -9.98
C THR A 202 7.46 17.25 -11.23
N ALA A 203 7.70 16.12 -11.92
CA ALA A 203 8.47 16.11 -13.15
C ALA A 203 7.66 16.70 -14.31
N LEU A 204 6.39 16.31 -14.43
CA LEU A 204 5.47 16.88 -15.43
C LEU A 204 5.18 18.36 -15.13
N LEU A 205 5.03 18.72 -13.85
CA LEU A 205 4.89 20.12 -13.44
C LEU A 205 6.11 20.94 -13.88
N LEU A 206 7.33 20.43 -13.68
CA LEU A 206 8.54 21.12 -14.10
C LEU A 206 8.63 21.25 -15.63
N GLU A 207 8.19 20.23 -16.38
CA GLU A 207 8.12 20.29 -17.84
C GLU A 207 7.12 21.35 -18.32
N ALA A 208 5.93 21.37 -17.74
CA ALA A 208 4.93 22.40 -17.95
C ALA A 208 5.47 23.81 -17.71
N MET A 209 6.11 24.05 -16.55
CA MET A 209 6.71 25.34 -16.22
C MET A 209 7.81 25.75 -17.23
N LYS A 210 8.64 24.82 -17.67
CA LYS A 210 9.69 25.08 -18.69
C LYS A 210 9.09 25.42 -20.05
N SER A 211 7.98 24.76 -20.42
CA SER A 211 7.31 25.03 -21.69
C SER A 211 6.73 26.45 -21.74
N GLN A 212 6.30 27.00 -20.60
CA GLN A 212 5.80 28.37 -20.47
C GLN A 212 6.91 29.43 -20.53
N THR A 213 8.15 29.09 -20.16
CA THR A 213 9.30 30.01 -20.27
C THR A 213 9.91 30.11 -21.68
N ASN A 214 9.51 29.24 -22.62
CA ASN A 214 10.07 29.14 -23.97
C ASN A 214 9.25 29.88 -25.04
N THR A 215 8.34 30.80 -24.67
CA THR A 215 7.76 31.73 -25.63
C THR A 215 8.82 32.76 -26.04
N ASP A 216 9.34 32.60 -27.26
CA ASP A 216 10.39 33.40 -27.91
C ASP A 216 10.01 34.88 -28.14
N ASP A 217 9.75 35.67 -27.08
CA ASP A 217 9.68 37.13 -27.18
C ASP A 217 10.86 37.76 -26.43
N VAL A 218 12.04 37.59 -27.02
CA VAL A 218 13.27 38.28 -26.61
C VAL A 218 13.30 39.63 -27.34
N SER A 219 12.46 40.58 -26.93
CA SER A 219 12.59 41.95 -27.44
C SER A 219 12.32 43.09 -26.47
N ASP A 220 12.25 42.87 -25.16
CA ASP A 220 12.25 44.00 -24.21
C ASP A 220 13.09 43.70 -22.97
N GLU A 221 14.06 44.58 -22.71
CA GLU A 221 15.06 44.50 -21.65
C GLU A 221 14.52 44.92 -20.27
N ASP A 222 13.21 45.16 -20.14
CA ASP A 222 12.58 45.65 -18.92
C ASP A 222 11.24 44.94 -18.68
N THR A 223 11.23 43.81 -17.98
CA THR A 223 10.12 43.37 -17.11
C THR A 223 10.51 42.13 -16.29
N GLU A 224 10.02 42.08 -15.06
CA GLU A 224 9.99 40.92 -14.18
C GLU A 224 9.25 39.73 -14.83
N ASN A 225 9.83 39.06 -15.81
CA ASN A 225 9.34 37.75 -16.28
C ASN A 225 9.72 36.67 -15.27
N SER A 226 9.11 36.75 -14.09
CA SER A 226 9.00 35.60 -13.21
C SER A 226 8.10 34.59 -13.90
N PRO A 227 8.48 33.31 -14.04
CA PRO A 227 7.61 32.29 -14.60
C PRO A 227 6.31 32.26 -13.78
N THR A 228 5.21 32.67 -14.40
CA THR A 228 3.87 32.53 -13.82
C THR A 228 3.47 31.07 -13.95
N ILE A 229 3.16 30.43 -12.82
CA ILE A 229 2.67 29.05 -12.81
C ILE A 229 1.16 29.13 -13.07
N ASP A 230 0.75 28.66 -14.24
CA ASP A 230 -0.67 28.43 -14.54
C ASP A 230 -1.20 27.30 -13.66
N ILE A 231 -2.18 27.64 -12.82
CA ILE A 231 -2.79 26.71 -11.87
C ILE A 231 -3.58 25.63 -12.62
N ALA A 232 -4.15 25.96 -13.79
CA ALA A 232 -4.83 24.98 -14.62
C ALA A 232 -3.89 23.87 -15.10
N THR A 233 -2.62 24.20 -15.35
CA THR A 233 -1.62 23.22 -15.76
C THR A 233 -1.27 22.23 -14.63
N ILE A 234 -1.36 22.63 -13.36
CA ILE A 234 -1.20 21.70 -12.22
C ILE A 234 -2.37 20.73 -12.15
N TYR A 235 -3.60 21.24 -12.21
CA TYR A 235 -4.80 20.43 -12.05
C TYR A 235 -5.06 19.50 -13.23
N ASN A 236 -4.71 19.93 -14.45
CA ASN A 236 -4.78 19.10 -15.65
C ASN A 236 -3.82 17.90 -15.59
N ASN A 237 -2.81 17.94 -14.71
CA ASN A 237 -1.86 16.85 -14.52
C ASN A 237 -2.23 15.91 -13.37
N ILE A 238 -3.42 16.03 -12.77
CA ILE A 238 -3.92 15.08 -11.78
C ILE A 238 -4.68 13.97 -12.50
N HIS A 239 -4.12 12.76 -12.50
CA HIS A 239 -4.70 11.59 -13.14
C HIS A 239 -4.64 10.34 -12.25
N SER A 240 -5.32 9.27 -12.66
CA SER A 240 -5.18 7.97 -12.02
C SER A 240 -3.77 7.40 -12.16
N ILE A 241 -3.40 6.45 -11.31
CA ILE A 241 -2.08 5.80 -11.35
C ILE A 241 -1.74 5.18 -12.71
N LEU A 242 -2.75 4.71 -13.45
CA LEU A 242 -2.59 4.12 -14.77
C LEU A 242 -2.14 5.15 -15.83
N HIS A 243 -2.25 6.45 -15.54
CA HIS A 243 -1.70 7.52 -16.38
C HIS A 243 -0.18 7.51 -16.41
N TYR A 244 0.45 7.21 -15.28
CA TYR A 244 1.91 7.34 -15.13
C TYR A 244 2.63 5.99 -15.15
N VAL A 245 1.89 4.89 -15.09
CA VAL A 245 2.44 3.55 -14.80
C VAL A 245 1.97 2.53 -15.84
N ASP A 246 2.93 1.88 -16.52
CA ASP A 246 2.64 0.63 -17.23
C ASP A 246 2.50 -0.50 -16.19
N ARG A 247 1.37 -1.19 -16.19
CA ARG A 247 1.10 -2.29 -15.26
C ARG A 247 2.14 -3.42 -15.33
N ASN A 248 2.72 -3.63 -16.51
CA ASN A 248 3.71 -4.69 -16.72
C ASN A 248 5.14 -4.26 -16.36
N ASP A 249 5.39 -2.95 -16.30
CA ASP A 249 6.65 -2.38 -15.84
C ASP A 249 6.40 -1.11 -15.00
N PRO A 250 5.97 -1.26 -13.73
CA PRO A 250 5.54 -0.12 -12.96
C PRO A 250 6.66 0.90 -12.69
N LEU A 251 7.90 0.42 -12.58
CA LEU A 251 9.09 1.23 -12.33
C LEU A 251 9.73 1.77 -13.62
N GLY A 252 9.23 1.36 -14.79
CA GLY A 252 9.67 1.87 -16.08
C GLY A 252 9.21 3.30 -16.38
N GLY A 253 9.38 3.70 -17.64
CA GLY A 253 8.97 5.03 -18.12
C GLY A 253 7.47 5.30 -18.02
N TYR A 254 7.08 6.52 -18.39
CA TYR A 254 5.67 6.89 -18.53
C TYR A 254 5.06 6.19 -19.76
N PRO A 255 3.81 5.69 -19.69
CA PRO A 255 3.11 5.16 -20.85
C PRO A 255 2.95 6.23 -21.93
N ALA A 256 3.27 5.90 -23.19
CA ALA A 256 3.10 6.83 -24.30
C ALA A 256 1.62 7.10 -24.63
N ASN A 257 0.74 6.13 -24.35
CA ASN A 257 -0.71 6.29 -24.48
C ASN A 257 -1.41 5.51 -23.34
N PRO A 258 -1.65 6.15 -22.19
CA PRO A 258 -2.25 5.50 -21.02
C PRO A 258 -3.62 4.88 -21.28
N ALA A 259 -4.42 5.46 -22.18
CA ALA A 259 -5.75 4.99 -22.54
C ALA A 259 -5.76 3.61 -23.25
N ASN A 260 -4.59 3.09 -23.63
CA ASN A 260 -4.47 1.72 -24.11
C ASN A 260 -4.68 0.66 -23.01
N ASP A 261 -4.52 1.01 -21.73
CA ASP A 261 -4.92 0.10 -20.65
C ASP A 261 -6.46 0.04 -20.60
N PRO A 262 -7.08 -1.15 -20.74
CA PRO A 262 -8.54 -1.27 -20.78
C PRO A 262 -9.25 -0.83 -19.49
N GLN A 263 -8.50 -0.69 -18.38
CA GLN A 263 -9.01 -0.19 -17.11
C GLN A 263 -8.76 1.30 -16.90
N TYR A 264 -8.00 1.97 -17.77
CA TYR A 264 -7.65 3.38 -17.64
C TYR A 264 -8.90 4.24 -17.44
N GLU A 265 -9.81 4.25 -18.41
CA GLU A 265 -11.04 5.06 -18.36
C GLU A 265 -11.91 4.76 -17.13
N ASN A 266 -11.97 3.49 -16.72
CA ASN A 266 -12.73 3.06 -15.54
C ASN A 266 -12.19 3.65 -14.23
N TRP A 267 -10.87 3.86 -14.14
CA TRP A 267 -10.20 4.43 -12.97
C TRP A 267 -10.12 5.96 -13.07
N GLU A 268 -9.88 6.45 -14.29
CA GLU A 268 -9.68 7.85 -14.60
C GLU A 268 -10.92 8.68 -14.31
N TYR A 269 -12.10 8.19 -14.69
CA TYR A 269 -13.37 8.87 -14.45
C TYR A 269 -13.56 9.31 -12.99
N GLY A 270 -13.26 8.42 -12.04
CA GLY A 270 -13.42 8.70 -10.61
C GLY A 270 -12.46 9.77 -10.11
N VAL A 271 -11.21 9.72 -10.58
CA VAL A 271 -10.17 10.69 -10.22
C VAL A 271 -10.49 12.06 -10.80
N GLN A 272 -10.87 12.13 -12.08
CA GLN A 272 -11.23 13.40 -12.72
C GLN A 272 -12.47 14.04 -12.09
N LYS A 273 -13.51 13.24 -11.80
CA LYS A 273 -14.68 13.75 -11.09
C LYS A 273 -14.32 14.33 -9.72
N TRP A 274 -13.47 13.64 -8.96
CA TRP A 274 -12.98 14.17 -7.69
C TRP A 274 -12.15 15.45 -7.86
N ASN A 275 -11.28 15.50 -8.87
CA ASN A 275 -10.46 16.66 -9.20
C ASN A 275 -11.34 17.89 -9.52
N GLU A 276 -12.35 17.72 -10.37
CA GLU A 276 -13.34 18.75 -10.69
C GLU A 276 -14.15 19.21 -9.47
N GLU A 277 -14.64 18.28 -8.65
CA GLU A 277 -15.41 18.61 -7.44
C GLU A 277 -14.55 19.35 -6.39
N THR A 278 -13.26 19.01 -6.31
CA THR A 278 -12.34 19.57 -5.30
C THR A 278 -11.75 20.92 -5.75
N PHE A 279 -11.40 21.06 -7.04
CA PHE A 279 -10.61 22.18 -7.54
C PHE A 279 -11.25 22.93 -8.71
N GLY A 280 -12.39 22.49 -9.24
CA GLY A 280 -13.01 23.06 -10.44
C GLY A 280 -13.41 24.54 -10.32
N LEU A 281 -13.68 25.04 -9.10
CA LEU A 281 -13.93 26.47 -8.87
C LEU A 281 -12.65 27.31 -9.02
N LEU A 282 -11.49 26.76 -8.65
CA LEU A 282 -10.20 27.45 -8.80
C LEU A 282 -9.81 27.53 -10.28
N LEU A 283 -10.11 26.48 -11.05
CA LEU A 283 -9.94 26.45 -12.51
C LEU A 283 -10.77 27.52 -13.22
N GLN A 284 -12.01 27.75 -12.78
CA GLN A 284 -12.88 28.76 -13.38
C GLN A 284 -12.43 30.19 -13.07
N ALA A 285 -11.91 30.44 -11.85
CA ALA A 285 -11.46 31.76 -11.43
C ALA A 285 -10.22 32.26 -12.21
N ASP A 286 -9.29 31.36 -12.55
CA ASP A 286 -8.08 31.68 -13.34
C ASP A 286 -8.44 32.11 -14.79
N THR A 287 -9.48 31.51 -15.36
CA THR A 287 -9.97 31.88 -16.70
C THR A 287 -10.69 33.22 -16.76
N THR A 288 -11.21 33.74 -15.63
CA THR A 288 -11.90 35.04 -15.61
C THR A 288 -10.95 36.23 -15.48
N ASP A 289 -9.83 36.08 -14.78
CA ASP A 289 -8.87 37.18 -14.55
C ASP A 289 -8.11 37.56 -15.85
N THR A 290 -7.93 36.60 -16.75
CA THR A 290 -7.34 36.83 -18.09
C THR A 290 -8.30 37.54 -19.06
N THR A 291 -9.62 37.43 -18.87
CA THR A 291 -10.59 38.10 -19.75
C THR A 291 -10.90 39.55 -19.35
N GLU A 292 -10.77 39.93 -18.09
CA GLU A 292 -11.02 41.31 -17.65
C GLU A 292 -9.83 42.25 -17.99
N SER A 293 -8.59 41.76 -18.03
CA SER A 293 -7.44 42.58 -18.42
C SER A 293 -7.43 42.98 -19.90
N ASP A 294 -7.89 42.08 -20.79
CA ASP A 294 -7.91 42.34 -22.24
C ASP A 294 -8.99 43.36 -22.65
N THR A 295 -10.13 43.38 -21.94
CA THR A 295 -11.21 44.35 -22.21
C THR A 295 -10.86 45.76 -21.74
N ALA A 296 -10.06 45.91 -20.68
CA ALA A 296 -9.60 47.20 -20.18
C ALA A 296 -8.57 47.87 -21.11
N GLU A 297 -7.70 47.08 -21.78
CA GLU A 297 -6.75 47.61 -22.76
C GLU A 297 -7.40 48.02 -24.09
N GLU A 298 -8.46 47.33 -24.53
CA GLU A 298 -9.21 47.73 -25.74
C GLU A 298 -10.00 49.03 -25.53
N GLU A 299 -10.59 49.25 -24.35
CA GLU A 299 -11.31 50.49 -24.05
C GLU A 299 -10.37 51.71 -24.03
N ASP A 300 -9.15 51.59 -23.47
CA ASP A 300 -8.19 52.71 -23.44
C ASP A 300 -7.54 52.98 -24.81
N ARG A 301 -7.37 51.96 -25.66
CA ARG A 301 -6.94 52.15 -27.06
C ARG A 301 -8.03 52.80 -27.93
N SER A 302 -9.31 52.54 -27.66
CA SER A 302 -10.41 53.23 -28.35
C SER A 302 -10.56 54.69 -27.91
N SER A 303 -10.30 54.99 -26.63
CA SER A 303 -10.39 56.34 -26.07
C SER A 303 -9.34 57.30 -26.68
N ARG A 304 -8.13 56.79 -26.96
CA ARG A 304 -7.03 57.55 -27.58
C ARG A 304 -7.19 57.78 -29.08
N ARG A 305 -7.97 56.96 -29.79
CA ARG A 305 -8.26 57.17 -31.24
C ARG A 305 -9.39 58.17 -31.50
N SER A 306 -10.19 58.55 -30.50
CA SER A 306 -11.25 59.55 -30.67
C SER A 306 -10.81 61.01 -30.43
N ARG A 307 -9.54 61.23 -30.07
CA ARG A 307 -8.92 62.56 -29.92
C ARG A 307 -7.78 62.74 -30.92
N ASN A 308 -8.13 62.93 -32.19
CA ASN A 308 -7.32 63.60 -33.21
C ASN A 308 -8.23 64.11 -34.33
#